data_AF-A0A6V8L1D5-F1
#
_entry.id   AF-A0A6V8L1D5-F1
#
_cell.length_a   1.000
_cell.length_b   1.000
_cell.length_c   1.000
_cell.angle_alpha   90.00
_cell.angle_beta   90.00
_cell.angle_gamma   90.00
#
_symmetry.space_group_name_H-M   'P 1'
#
loop_
_entity.id
_entity.type
_entity.pdbx_description
1 polymer ?
#
loop_
_entity_poly.entity_id
_entity_poly.type
_entity_poly.pdbx_seq_one_letter_code
_entity_poly.pdbx_strand_id
1 'polypeptide(L)'
;MATAVTKRATRGTGGMTFFLSAMDPRAKVKGSRDGLGAQGVWAAAGRPLIGNLTTVTSSLRGFTTLLVGLRLAAQTAADDAADSAANAFLVWEQMVGYARHVVHEHRGFFGYQRVAARTAAAKADGGRVRLSAHSGEQILGNQRTDGLLGNYTAPARVSGLVRPGFPVRLTPEAAAFVDDVYMPRLAQAWGREARDLVRALGQDSVSFDVRPNQRLAAVASLFDAGLGAAEARFYQRHLVQGGPSDPTSGRQVRFAAILGARLAESEQLSQAVIAQLAADADEGGWGT
;
A
#
# COMPACT_ATOMS: atom_id res chain seq x y z
N MET A 1 -8.41 3.67 -46.45
CA MET A 1 -7.50 4.76 -46.87
C MET A 1 -8.12 6.07 -46.41
N ALA A 2 -7.64 6.62 -45.29
CA ALA A 2 -7.95 7.98 -44.87
C ALA A 2 -6.68 8.54 -44.21
N THR A 3 -6.27 9.69 -44.71
CA THR A 3 -4.91 10.24 -44.67
C THR A 3 -4.58 10.84 -43.31
N ALA A 4 -3.42 10.48 -42.77
CA ALA A 4 -2.83 11.11 -41.60
C ALA A 4 -2.36 12.53 -41.92
N VAL A 5 -2.72 13.51 -41.09
CA VAL A 5 -2.08 14.82 -41.07
C VAL A 5 -1.41 15.00 -39.71
N THR A 6 -0.12 14.69 -39.67
CA THR A 6 0.76 14.96 -38.55
C THR A 6 1.12 16.45 -38.56
N LYS A 7 0.45 17.27 -37.74
CA LYS A 7 0.91 18.63 -37.48
C LYS A 7 1.89 18.60 -36.30
N ARG A 8 3.19 18.58 -36.61
CA ARG A 8 4.24 18.97 -35.66
C ARG A 8 4.08 20.46 -35.37
N ALA A 9 3.75 20.81 -34.13
CA ALA A 9 3.99 22.14 -33.61
C ALA A 9 5.37 22.17 -32.96
N THR A 10 6.34 22.75 -33.65
CA THR A 10 7.60 23.22 -33.07
C THR A 10 7.40 24.63 -32.52
N ARG A 11 7.70 24.83 -31.23
CA ARG A 11 8.59 25.88 -30.66
C ARG A 11 8.23 26.19 -29.20
N GLY A 12 9.28 26.42 -28.41
CA GLY A 12 9.23 27.31 -27.24
C GLY A 12 9.87 26.69 -26.00
N THR A 13 11.06 27.15 -25.65
CA THR A 13 11.61 27.09 -24.28
C THR A 13 10.62 27.79 -23.35
N GLY A 14 9.86 27.02 -22.58
CA GLY A 14 8.81 27.51 -21.68
C GLY A 14 8.01 26.32 -21.16
N GLY A 15 7.86 26.24 -19.84
CA GLY A 15 7.39 25.07 -19.11
C GLY A 15 6.15 24.37 -19.69
N MET A 16 6.07 23.05 -19.48
CA MET A 16 4.91 22.26 -19.89
C MET A 16 3.65 22.72 -19.16
N THR A 17 2.86 23.57 -19.83
CA THR A 17 1.50 23.88 -19.41
C THR A 17 0.59 22.71 -19.78
N PHE A 18 0.10 21.98 -18.77
CA PHE A 18 -0.93 20.94 -18.98
C PHE A 18 -2.26 21.60 -19.32
N PHE A 19 -2.68 21.54 -20.59
CA PHE A 19 -4.04 21.92 -21.01
C PHE A 19 -4.99 20.71 -20.87
N LEU A 20 -5.98 20.82 -19.97
CA LEU A 20 -7.04 19.82 -19.72
C LEU A 20 -8.11 19.77 -20.82
N SER A 21 -7.75 19.92 -22.10
CA SER A 21 -8.72 19.95 -23.21
C SER A 21 -8.54 18.84 -24.25
N ALA A 22 -7.42 18.12 -24.25
CA ALA A 22 -7.23 16.99 -25.16
C ALA A 22 -7.90 15.74 -24.57
N MET A 23 -9.04 15.33 -25.15
CA MET A 23 -9.65 14.04 -24.81
C MET A 23 -8.70 12.90 -25.20
N ASP A 24 -8.36 12.03 -24.26
CA ASP A 24 -7.60 10.81 -24.56
C ASP A 24 -8.44 9.91 -25.48
N PRO A 25 -7.97 9.58 -26.70
CA PRO A 25 -8.69 8.68 -27.61
C PRO A 25 -8.87 7.26 -27.03
N ARG A 26 -8.22 6.93 -25.91
CA ARG A 26 -8.38 5.67 -25.16
C ARG A 26 -9.36 5.80 -23.98
N ALA A 27 -9.92 6.98 -23.70
CA ALA A 27 -10.90 7.19 -22.65
C ALA A 27 -12.18 6.41 -22.97
N LYS A 28 -12.37 5.26 -22.32
CA LYS A 28 -13.62 4.49 -22.41
C LYS A 28 -14.68 5.15 -21.53
N VAL A 29 -15.67 5.77 -22.17
CA VAL A 29 -16.87 6.29 -21.48
C VAL A 29 -17.85 5.15 -21.24
N LYS A 30 -17.61 4.33 -20.20
CA LYS A 30 -18.65 3.49 -19.57
C LYS A 30 -18.26 3.20 -18.13
N GLY A 31 -18.95 3.83 -17.17
CA GLY A 31 -18.74 3.61 -15.73
C GLY A 31 -17.35 4.02 -15.22
N SER A 32 -16.70 5.01 -15.85
CA SER A 32 -15.31 5.39 -15.54
C SER A 32 -15.15 5.79 -14.08
N ARG A 33 -14.31 5.05 -13.33
CA ARG A 33 -13.78 5.44 -12.01
C ARG A 33 -12.90 6.70 -12.07
N ASP A 34 -12.64 7.21 -13.27
CA ASP A 34 -11.83 8.39 -13.54
C ASP A 34 -12.59 9.34 -14.50
N GLY A 35 -13.69 9.93 -14.01
CA GLY A 35 -14.50 10.86 -14.80
C GLY A 35 -13.79 12.18 -15.17
N LEU A 36 -12.69 12.50 -14.47
CA LEU A 36 -11.91 13.72 -14.65
C LEU A 36 -10.59 13.50 -15.41
N GLY A 37 -10.27 12.26 -15.80
CA GLY A 37 -9.02 11.93 -16.49
C GLY A 37 -7.75 12.05 -15.62
N ALA A 38 -7.90 12.11 -14.29
CA ALA A 38 -6.82 12.23 -13.33
C ALA A 38 -5.85 11.04 -13.40
N GLN A 39 -6.34 9.85 -13.75
CA GLN A 39 -5.50 8.67 -13.98
C GLN A 39 -4.66 8.83 -15.26
N GLY A 40 -5.21 9.46 -16.30
CA GLY A 40 -4.46 9.84 -17.50
C GLY A 40 -3.35 10.84 -17.19
N VAL A 41 -3.66 11.87 -16.40
CA VAL A 41 -2.66 12.85 -15.91
C VAL A 41 -1.58 12.14 -15.08
N TRP A 42 -1.95 11.30 -14.12
CA TRP A 42 -0.99 10.53 -13.32
C TRP A 42 -0.11 9.61 -14.20
N ALA A 43 -0.69 8.96 -15.20
CA ALA A 43 0.05 8.08 -16.09
C ALA A 43 1.10 8.84 -16.92
N ALA A 44 0.77 10.04 -17.39
CA ALA A 44 1.66 10.84 -18.23
C ALA A 44 2.70 11.63 -17.43
N ALA A 45 2.29 12.26 -16.33
CA ALA A 45 3.11 13.18 -15.55
C ALA A 45 3.62 12.57 -14.24
N GLY A 46 2.80 11.77 -13.55
CA GLY A 46 3.14 11.20 -12.24
C GLY A 46 4.10 10.02 -12.32
N ARG A 47 3.81 9.01 -13.15
CA ARG A 47 4.62 7.78 -13.25
C ARG A 47 6.10 8.00 -13.59
N PRO A 48 6.48 8.95 -14.47
CA PRO A 48 7.90 9.23 -14.70
C PRO A 48 8.65 9.77 -13.47
N LEU A 49 7.93 10.38 -12.52
CA LEU A 49 8.46 10.97 -11.30
C LEU A 49 8.36 10.04 -10.09
N ILE A 50 7.26 9.31 -9.97
CA ILE A 50 6.97 8.36 -8.90
C ILE A 50 6.61 7.04 -9.56
N GLY A 51 7.61 6.18 -9.73
CA GLY A 51 7.48 4.98 -10.55
C GLY A 51 7.06 3.73 -9.79
N ASN A 52 7.21 3.72 -8.47
CA ASN A 52 6.95 2.56 -7.62
C ASN A 52 5.58 2.58 -6.91
N LEU A 53 4.87 3.72 -6.90
CA LEU A 53 3.57 3.88 -6.26
C LEU A 53 2.45 4.09 -7.28
N THR A 54 1.22 3.84 -6.82
CA THR A 54 -0.01 4.06 -7.57
C THR A 54 -0.96 4.96 -6.80
N THR A 55 -1.99 5.46 -7.47
CA THR A 55 -3.03 6.29 -6.85
C THR A 55 -3.83 5.57 -5.75
N VAL A 56 -3.78 4.23 -5.69
CA VAL A 56 -4.44 3.42 -4.66
C VAL A 56 -3.52 3.01 -3.51
N THR A 57 -2.20 3.17 -3.66
CA THR A 57 -1.21 2.89 -2.60
C THR A 57 -0.86 4.16 -1.83
N SER A 58 -1.84 4.70 -1.11
CA SER A 58 -1.71 5.95 -0.34
C SER A 58 -1.35 5.73 1.14
N SER A 59 -1.24 4.48 1.59
CA SER A 59 -1.03 4.17 3.02
C SER A 59 0.22 3.36 3.27
N LEU A 60 1.14 3.92 4.05
CA LEU A 60 2.31 3.20 4.56
C LEU A 60 1.91 1.97 5.37
N ARG A 61 0.86 2.10 6.20
CA ARG A 61 0.32 1.00 7.00
C ARG A 61 -0.27 -0.12 6.13
N GLY A 62 -0.70 0.20 4.90
CA GLY A 62 -1.04 -0.80 3.89
C GLY A 62 0.16 -1.65 3.48
N PHE A 63 1.33 -1.04 3.26
CA PHE A 63 2.58 -1.77 3.03
C PHE A 63 2.99 -2.57 4.27
N THR A 64 2.94 -2.01 5.48
CA THR A 64 3.20 -2.77 6.72
C THR A 64 2.35 -4.04 6.81
N THR A 65 1.05 -3.90 6.57
CA THR A 65 0.10 -5.03 6.58
C THR A 65 0.46 -6.06 5.52
N LEU A 66 0.81 -5.62 4.30
CA LEU A 66 1.26 -6.51 3.23
C LEU A 66 2.53 -7.28 3.63
N LEU A 67 3.56 -6.58 4.10
CA LEU A 67 4.87 -7.21 4.38
C LEU A 67 4.75 -8.22 5.51
N VAL A 68 4.14 -7.84 6.64
CA VAL A 68 3.93 -8.74 7.77
C VAL A 68 3.05 -9.93 7.36
N GLY A 69 1.98 -9.68 6.60
CA GLY A 69 1.08 -10.73 6.13
C GLY A 69 1.76 -11.74 5.22
N LEU A 70 2.56 -11.27 4.25
CA LEU A 70 3.30 -12.15 3.35
C LEU A 70 4.37 -12.95 4.12
N ARG A 71 5.01 -12.36 5.13
CA ARG A 71 5.98 -13.08 5.97
C ARG A 71 5.32 -14.18 6.79
N LEU A 72 4.17 -13.90 7.41
CA LEU A 72 3.41 -14.90 8.17
C LEU A 72 2.84 -16.00 7.26
N ALA A 73 2.23 -15.63 6.13
CA ALA A 73 1.65 -16.56 5.17
C ALA A 73 2.70 -17.50 4.53
N ALA A 74 3.94 -17.03 4.37
CA ALA A 74 5.03 -17.90 3.91
C ALA A 74 5.39 -18.99 4.94
N GLN A 75 5.05 -18.79 6.22
CA GLN A 75 5.28 -19.78 7.29
C GLN A 75 4.10 -20.74 7.47
N THR A 76 2.93 -20.44 6.90
CA THR A 76 1.75 -21.33 6.96
C THR A 76 1.73 -22.36 5.85
N ALA A 77 2.30 -22.03 4.70
CA ALA A 77 2.32 -22.92 3.54
C ALA A 77 3.53 -23.84 3.58
N ALA A 78 3.33 -25.14 3.29
CA ALA A 78 4.41 -25.95 2.72
C ALA A 78 4.87 -25.29 1.40
N ASP A 79 6.14 -25.46 1.03
CA ASP A 79 6.83 -24.63 0.02
C ASP A 79 6.08 -24.45 -1.33
N ASP A 80 5.12 -25.34 -1.67
CA ASP A 80 4.35 -25.31 -2.93
C ASP A 80 2.86 -24.91 -2.84
N ALA A 81 2.28 -24.63 -1.66
CA ALA A 81 0.83 -24.36 -1.52
C ALA A 81 0.48 -22.86 -1.65
N ALA A 82 0.58 -22.29 -2.85
CA ALA A 82 0.37 -20.86 -3.08
C ALA A 82 -1.03 -20.34 -2.68
N ASP A 83 -2.08 -21.14 -2.87
CA ASP A 83 -3.43 -20.79 -2.44
C ASP A 83 -3.58 -20.76 -0.92
N SER A 84 -2.88 -21.64 -0.19
CA SER A 84 -2.86 -21.63 1.27
C SER A 84 -2.24 -20.34 1.81
N ALA A 85 -1.10 -19.92 1.24
CA ALA A 85 -0.47 -18.65 1.61
C ALA A 85 -1.39 -17.45 1.32
N ALA A 86 -2.06 -17.44 0.17
CA ALA A 86 -3.01 -16.38 -0.16
C ALA A 86 -4.19 -16.36 0.81
N ASN A 87 -4.73 -17.51 1.20
CA ASN A 87 -5.83 -17.61 2.16
C ASN A 87 -5.41 -17.13 3.56
N ALA A 88 -4.23 -17.53 4.03
CA ALA A 88 -3.66 -17.05 5.28
C ALA A 88 -3.50 -15.51 5.28
N PHE A 89 -3.08 -14.94 4.13
CA PHE A 89 -3.00 -13.49 3.97
C PHE A 89 -4.37 -12.81 4.09
N LEU A 90 -5.43 -13.38 3.51
CA LEU A 90 -6.78 -12.81 3.61
C LEU A 90 -7.26 -12.76 5.07
N VAL A 91 -7.01 -13.82 5.84
CA VAL A 91 -7.33 -13.88 7.27
C VAL A 91 -6.53 -12.84 8.05
N TRP A 92 -5.25 -12.68 7.73
CA TRP A 92 -4.39 -11.66 8.34
C TRP A 92 -4.89 -10.24 8.08
N GLU A 93 -5.23 -9.92 6.83
CA GLU A 93 -5.77 -8.62 6.45
C GLU A 93 -7.07 -8.30 7.21
N GLN A 94 -7.93 -9.31 7.42
CA GLN A 94 -9.13 -9.16 8.25
C GLN A 94 -8.76 -8.85 9.71
N MET A 95 -7.87 -9.65 10.31
CA MET A 95 -7.43 -9.48 11.70
C MET A 95 -6.87 -8.07 11.96
N VAL A 96 -6.02 -7.59 11.04
CA VAL A 96 -5.48 -6.22 11.06
C VAL A 96 -6.59 -5.18 10.92
N GLY A 97 -7.56 -5.41 10.03
CA GLY A 97 -8.72 -4.52 9.87
C GLY A 97 -9.46 -4.33 11.19
N TYR A 98 -9.75 -5.43 11.90
CA TYR A 98 -10.39 -5.36 13.23
C TYR A 98 -9.50 -4.65 14.26
N ALA A 99 -8.21 -4.98 14.33
CA ALA A 99 -7.28 -4.33 15.28
C ALA A 99 -7.20 -2.82 15.07
N ARG A 100 -7.07 -2.37 13.81
CA ARG A 100 -7.01 -0.94 13.46
C ARG A 100 -8.31 -0.21 13.77
N HIS A 101 -9.46 -0.85 13.54
CA HIS A 101 -10.75 -0.25 13.84
C HIS A 101 -11.01 -0.14 15.34
N VAL A 102 -10.74 -1.21 16.09
CA VAL A 102 -11.12 -1.30 17.50
C VAL A 102 -10.16 -0.55 18.42
N VAL A 103 -8.86 -0.59 18.13
CA VAL A 103 -7.84 0.00 19.00
C VAL A 103 -7.52 1.45 18.59
N HIS A 104 -7.45 1.73 17.29
CA HIS A 104 -7.00 3.02 16.76
C HIS A 104 -8.13 3.86 16.14
N GLU A 105 -9.37 3.37 16.20
CA GLU A 105 -10.56 3.99 15.59
C GLU A 105 -10.39 4.35 14.10
N HIS A 106 -9.43 3.70 13.43
CA HIS A 106 -9.02 4.07 12.10
C HIS A 106 -10.09 3.65 11.08
N ARG A 107 -10.35 4.50 10.07
CA ARG A 107 -11.41 4.28 9.07
C ARG A 107 -10.92 4.21 7.62
N GLY A 108 -9.69 4.63 7.35
CA GLY A 108 -9.13 4.76 6.01
C GLY A 108 -8.49 3.46 5.47
N PHE A 109 -9.15 2.32 5.59
CA PHE A 109 -8.62 1.04 5.09
C PHE A 109 -9.67 0.22 4.34
N PHE A 110 -9.20 -0.69 3.48
CA PHE A 110 -10.09 -1.52 2.65
C PHE A 110 -11.00 -2.39 3.52
N GLY A 111 -12.29 -2.42 3.21
CA GLY A 111 -13.26 -3.25 3.92
C GLY A 111 -13.71 -2.70 5.28
N TYR A 112 -13.35 -1.45 5.63
CA TYR A 112 -13.75 -0.79 6.87
C TYR A 112 -15.25 -0.92 7.19
N GLN A 113 -16.13 -0.70 6.20
CA GLN A 113 -17.58 -0.76 6.43
C GLN A 113 -18.04 -2.12 6.97
N ARG A 114 -17.51 -3.23 6.42
CA ARG A 114 -17.83 -4.59 6.90
C ARG A 114 -17.21 -4.86 8.27
N VAL A 115 -15.97 -4.42 8.48
CA VAL A 115 -15.30 -4.55 9.79
C VAL A 115 -16.08 -3.82 10.88
N ALA A 116 -16.48 -2.57 10.64
CA ALA A 116 -17.24 -1.77 11.60
C ALA A 116 -18.61 -2.40 11.90
N ALA A 117 -19.34 -2.82 10.87
CA ALA A 117 -20.65 -3.48 11.05
C ALA A 117 -20.54 -4.78 11.86
N ARG A 118 -19.56 -5.65 11.53
CA ARG A 118 -19.35 -6.92 12.25
C ARG A 118 -18.85 -6.70 13.67
N THR A 119 -18.01 -5.70 13.90
CA THR A 119 -17.57 -5.31 15.25
C THR A 119 -18.76 -4.85 16.10
N ALA A 120 -19.65 -4.02 15.53
CA ALA A 120 -20.86 -3.58 16.22
C ALA A 120 -21.77 -4.77 16.59
N ALA A 121 -21.96 -5.73 15.68
CA ALA A 121 -22.73 -6.95 15.96
C ALA A 121 -22.05 -7.83 17.03
N ALA A 122 -20.73 -8.00 16.97
CA ALA A 122 -19.97 -8.81 17.91
C ALA A 122 -20.03 -8.30 19.36
N LYS A 123 -20.29 -7.00 19.58
CA LYS A 123 -20.46 -6.46 20.95
C LYS A 123 -21.58 -7.16 21.73
N ALA A 124 -22.63 -7.61 21.05
CA ALA A 124 -23.72 -8.36 21.65
C ALA A 124 -23.41 -9.85 21.85
N ASP A 125 -22.40 -10.38 21.14
CA ASP A 125 -22.03 -11.80 21.09
C ASP A 125 -20.63 -12.05 21.66
N GLY A 126 -20.41 -11.56 22.88
CA GLY A 126 -19.16 -11.81 23.61
C GLY A 126 -17.89 -11.21 22.99
N GLY A 127 -18.02 -10.34 21.99
CA GLY A 127 -16.92 -9.62 21.35
C GLY A 127 -16.04 -10.48 20.45
N ARG A 128 -16.57 -11.55 19.85
CA ARG A 128 -15.83 -12.42 18.93
C ARG A 128 -16.28 -12.25 17.49
N VAL A 129 -15.32 -12.29 16.58
CA VAL A 129 -15.56 -12.29 15.13
C VAL A 129 -14.95 -13.54 14.51
N ARG A 130 -15.60 -14.07 13.49
CA ARG A 130 -15.05 -15.15 12.66
C ARG A 130 -14.21 -14.56 11.54
N LEU A 131 -13.00 -15.06 11.36
CA LEU A 131 -12.10 -14.74 10.27
C LEU A 131 -11.94 -15.97 9.37
N SER A 132 -12.01 -15.81 8.06
CA SER A 132 -11.81 -16.92 7.11
C SER A 132 -11.55 -16.38 5.71
N ALA A 133 -10.84 -17.16 4.89
CA ALA A 133 -10.68 -16.88 3.46
C ALA A 133 -11.97 -17.12 2.64
N HIS A 134 -12.98 -17.77 3.21
CA HIS A 134 -14.28 -17.97 2.55
C HIS A 134 -14.98 -16.65 2.24
N SER A 135 -15.69 -16.59 1.11
CA SER A 135 -16.26 -15.36 0.56
C SER A 135 -17.28 -14.67 1.49
N GLY A 136 -18.02 -15.42 2.32
CA GLY A 136 -18.98 -14.87 3.29
C GLY A 136 -18.32 -14.05 4.41
N GLU A 137 -17.06 -14.38 4.72
CA GLU A 137 -16.29 -13.90 5.85
C GLU A 137 -15.28 -12.85 5.42
N GLN A 138 -15.00 -12.74 4.12
CA GLN A 138 -14.18 -11.67 3.57
C GLN A 138 -14.76 -10.28 3.87
N ILE A 139 -13.87 -9.31 4.05
CA ILE A 139 -14.22 -7.91 4.33
C ILE A 139 -14.48 -7.09 3.06
N LEU A 140 -14.31 -7.69 1.88
CA LEU A 140 -14.55 -7.12 0.56
C LEU A 140 -15.30 -8.11 -0.33
N GLY A 141 -15.88 -7.64 -1.44
CA GLY A 141 -16.56 -8.51 -2.41
C GLY A 141 -15.64 -9.57 -3.02
N ASN A 142 -14.44 -9.15 -3.43
CA ASN A 142 -13.34 -10.04 -3.78
C ASN A 142 -12.07 -9.54 -3.10
N GLN A 143 -11.82 -9.97 -1.86
CA GLN A 143 -10.71 -9.46 -1.06
C GLN A 143 -9.33 -9.78 -1.66
N ARG A 144 -9.21 -10.90 -2.39
CA ARG A 144 -7.96 -11.28 -3.05
C ARG A 144 -7.53 -10.24 -4.10
N THR A 145 -8.48 -9.74 -4.89
CA THR A 145 -8.20 -8.77 -5.97
C THR A 145 -8.34 -7.32 -5.50
N ASP A 146 -9.36 -7.01 -4.70
CA ASP A 146 -9.71 -5.65 -4.29
C ASP A 146 -9.05 -5.23 -2.97
N GLY A 147 -8.44 -6.15 -2.23
CA GLY A 147 -7.72 -5.89 -0.99
C GLY A 147 -6.25 -5.56 -1.20
N LEU A 148 -5.48 -5.64 -0.12
CA LEU A 148 -4.04 -5.33 -0.13
C LEU A 148 -3.23 -6.26 -1.02
N LEU A 149 -3.59 -7.56 -1.08
CA LEU A 149 -2.84 -8.52 -1.90
C LEU A 149 -2.87 -8.12 -3.38
N GLY A 150 -4.04 -7.74 -3.92
CA GLY A 150 -4.17 -7.29 -5.30
C GLY A 150 -3.60 -5.90 -5.56
N ASN A 151 -3.88 -4.94 -4.67
CA ASN A 151 -3.53 -3.54 -4.91
C ASN A 151 -2.07 -3.17 -4.57
N TYR A 152 -1.45 -3.83 -3.58
CA TYR A 152 -0.13 -3.43 -3.08
C TYR A 152 1.01 -4.33 -3.59
N THR A 153 0.73 -5.55 -4.09
CA THR A 153 1.80 -6.47 -4.52
C THR A 153 2.64 -5.92 -5.68
N ALA A 154 2.01 -5.36 -6.71
CA ALA A 154 2.75 -4.80 -7.84
C ALA A 154 3.61 -3.58 -7.45
N PRO A 155 3.08 -2.56 -6.73
CA PRO A 155 3.87 -1.47 -6.18
C PRO A 155 4.99 -1.93 -5.24
N ALA A 156 4.73 -2.92 -4.38
CA ALA A 156 5.74 -3.49 -3.49
C ALA A 156 6.87 -4.19 -4.28
N ARG A 157 6.54 -4.85 -5.40
CA ARG A 157 7.53 -5.46 -6.29
C ARG A 157 8.43 -4.41 -6.95
N VAL A 158 7.85 -3.33 -7.48
CA VAL A 158 8.65 -2.24 -8.07
C VAL A 158 9.52 -1.56 -7.01
N SER A 159 9.01 -1.44 -5.78
CA SER A 159 9.74 -0.89 -4.62
C SER A 159 10.85 -1.82 -4.08
N GLY A 160 11.05 -3.02 -4.65
CA GLY A 160 12.05 -3.99 -4.19
C GLY A 160 11.70 -4.71 -2.89
N LEU A 161 10.43 -4.69 -2.47
CA LEU A 161 9.95 -5.34 -1.25
C LEU A 161 9.48 -6.78 -1.49
N VAL A 162 9.04 -7.07 -2.72
CA VAL A 162 8.48 -8.36 -3.14
C VAL A 162 9.26 -8.89 -4.33
N ARG A 163 9.53 -10.21 -4.35
CA ARG A 163 10.23 -10.87 -5.45
C ARG A 163 9.39 -10.89 -6.74
N PRO A 164 10.03 -10.89 -7.91
CA PRO A 164 9.37 -11.27 -9.16
C PRO A 164 8.82 -12.70 -9.09
N GLY A 165 7.73 -12.97 -9.82
CA GLY A 165 7.18 -14.31 -9.97
C GLY A 165 6.06 -14.66 -8.97
N PHE A 166 5.74 -15.96 -8.97
CA PHE A 166 4.73 -16.60 -8.15
C PHE A 166 5.36 -17.85 -7.52
N PRO A 167 5.06 -18.18 -6.25
CA PRO A 167 4.14 -17.47 -5.36
C PRO A 167 4.67 -16.11 -4.88
N VAL A 168 3.77 -15.23 -4.43
CA VAL A 168 4.15 -13.89 -3.92
C VAL A 168 4.96 -14.07 -2.62
N ARG A 169 6.18 -13.54 -2.61
CA ARG A 169 7.15 -13.65 -1.50
C ARG A 169 7.94 -12.36 -1.33
N LEU A 170 8.34 -12.06 -0.11
CA LEU A 170 9.22 -10.94 0.19
C LEU A 170 10.62 -11.14 -0.40
N THR A 171 11.32 -10.04 -0.67
CA THR A 171 12.78 -10.08 -0.86
C THR A 171 13.48 -10.44 0.46
N PRO A 172 14.71 -10.98 0.44
CA PRO A 172 15.44 -11.31 1.67
C PRO A 172 15.58 -10.10 2.61
N GLU A 173 15.86 -8.92 2.06
CA GLU A 173 15.96 -7.66 2.82
C GLU A 173 14.62 -7.30 3.51
N ALA A 174 13.50 -7.36 2.78
CA ALA A 174 12.20 -7.07 3.36
C ALA A 174 11.76 -8.13 4.39
N ALA A 175 12.11 -9.39 4.19
CA ALA A 175 11.85 -10.46 5.16
C ALA A 175 12.63 -10.23 6.46
N ALA A 176 13.94 -9.94 6.37
CA ALA A 176 14.77 -9.63 7.52
C ALA A 176 14.24 -8.40 8.28
N PHE A 177 13.86 -7.34 7.57
CA PHE A 177 13.25 -6.16 8.19
C PHE A 177 11.97 -6.50 8.99
N VAL A 178 11.07 -7.34 8.43
CA VAL A 178 9.86 -7.77 9.15
C VAL A 178 10.21 -8.59 10.38
N ASP A 179 11.18 -9.50 10.25
CA ASP A 179 11.65 -10.36 11.34
C ASP A 179 12.28 -9.57 12.48
N ASP A 180 13.01 -8.50 12.18
CA ASP A 180 13.68 -7.68 13.19
C ASP A 180 12.74 -6.66 13.85
N VAL A 181 11.79 -6.09 13.09
CA VAL A 181 11.00 -4.92 13.54
C VAL A 181 9.61 -5.29 14.05
N TYR A 182 8.94 -6.25 13.40
CA TYR A 182 7.53 -6.53 13.64
C TYR A 182 7.28 -7.88 14.31
N MET A 183 8.04 -8.91 13.95
CA MET A 183 7.88 -10.24 14.56
C MET A 183 8.08 -10.24 16.09
N PRO A 184 9.01 -9.46 16.70
CA PRO A 184 9.14 -9.42 18.16
C PRO A 184 7.90 -8.87 18.85
N ARG A 185 7.20 -7.90 18.24
CA ARG A 185 5.95 -7.32 18.78
C ARG A 185 4.84 -8.37 18.80
N LEU A 186 4.71 -9.14 17.72
CA LEU A 186 3.74 -10.23 17.64
C LEU A 186 4.05 -11.36 18.62
N ALA A 187 5.34 -11.69 18.78
CA ALA A 187 5.78 -12.78 19.64
C ALA A 187 5.44 -12.58 21.13
N GLN A 188 5.23 -11.34 21.58
CA GLN A 188 4.83 -11.01 22.96
C GLN A 188 3.51 -11.68 23.37
N ALA A 189 2.58 -11.86 22.43
CA ALA A 189 1.24 -12.43 22.72
C ALA A 189 0.89 -13.67 21.88
N TRP A 190 1.64 -13.95 20.82
CA TRP A 190 1.39 -15.06 19.89
C TRP A 190 2.46 -16.15 19.94
N GLY A 191 3.24 -16.19 21.03
CA GLY A 191 4.29 -17.17 21.26
C GLY A 191 5.58 -16.85 20.48
N ARG A 192 6.64 -17.61 20.75
CA ARG A 192 7.95 -17.45 20.08
C ARG A 192 7.76 -17.44 18.56
N GLU A 193 8.36 -16.46 17.88
CA GLU A 193 8.26 -16.27 16.43
C GLU A 193 6.80 -16.13 15.92
N ALA A 194 5.87 -15.73 16.79
CA ALA A 194 4.43 -15.65 16.52
C ALA A 194 3.81 -16.97 16.01
N ARG A 195 4.34 -18.13 16.44
CA ARG A 195 3.90 -19.47 16.00
C ARG A 195 2.39 -19.71 16.17
N ASP A 196 1.78 -19.20 17.23
CA ASP A 196 0.33 -19.38 17.42
C ASP A 196 -0.48 -18.54 16.42
N LEU A 197 0.04 -17.39 16.01
CA LEU A 197 -0.57 -16.57 14.97
C LEU A 197 -0.46 -17.28 13.62
N VAL A 198 0.73 -17.78 13.27
CA VAL A 198 0.94 -18.56 12.04
C VAL A 198 -0.02 -19.75 12.00
N ARG A 199 -0.12 -20.53 13.10
CA ARG A 199 -1.07 -21.64 13.19
C ARG A 199 -2.51 -21.17 12.98
N ALA A 200 -2.93 -20.08 13.64
CA ALA A 200 -4.28 -19.54 13.48
C ALA A 200 -4.55 -19.14 12.02
N LEU A 201 -3.64 -18.40 11.37
CA LEU A 201 -3.82 -17.96 9.98
C LEU A 201 -3.90 -19.11 8.97
N GLY A 202 -3.31 -20.27 9.29
CA GLY A 202 -3.39 -21.47 8.47
C GLY A 202 -4.68 -22.28 8.62
N GLN A 203 -5.57 -21.93 9.56
CA GLN A 203 -6.85 -22.61 9.74
C GLN A 203 -7.91 -22.10 8.75
N ASP A 204 -8.87 -22.96 8.41
CA ASP A 204 -10.01 -22.59 7.56
C ASP A 204 -10.85 -21.45 8.17
N SER A 205 -10.91 -21.38 9.50
CA SER A 205 -11.66 -20.40 10.25
C SER A 205 -11.03 -20.14 11.61
N VAL A 206 -10.97 -18.87 12.01
CA VAL A 206 -10.42 -18.41 13.29
C VAL A 206 -11.47 -17.60 14.04
N SER A 207 -11.67 -17.90 15.32
CA SER A 207 -12.41 -17.02 16.23
C SER A 207 -11.44 -15.99 16.82
N PHE A 208 -11.63 -14.72 16.49
CA PHE A 208 -10.80 -13.61 16.95
C PHE A 208 -11.57 -12.75 17.95
N ASP A 209 -11.01 -12.59 19.15
CA ASP A 209 -11.59 -11.75 20.20
C ASP A 209 -11.17 -10.31 19.98
N VAL A 210 -12.15 -9.45 19.71
CA VAL A 210 -11.96 -8.02 19.47
C VAL A 210 -12.11 -7.19 20.74
N ARG A 211 -12.36 -7.80 21.90
CA ARG A 211 -12.28 -7.09 23.19
C ARG A 211 -10.82 -6.85 23.56
N PRO A 212 -10.52 -5.91 24.47
CA PRO A 212 -9.16 -5.68 24.94
C PRO A 212 -8.51 -6.98 25.45
N ASN A 213 -7.46 -7.42 24.74
CA ASN A 213 -6.66 -8.58 25.10
C ASN A 213 -5.24 -8.43 24.51
N GLN A 214 -4.28 -9.21 25.04
CA GLN A 214 -2.88 -9.10 24.63
C GLN A 214 -2.65 -9.44 23.14
N ARG A 215 -3.41 -10.37 22.57
CA ARG A 215 -3.27 -10.76 21.15
C ARG A 215 -3.74 -9.65 20.21
N LEU A 216 -4.86 -9.00 20.54
CA LEU A 216 -5.37 -7.82 19.85
C LEU A 216 -4.36 -6.66 19.96
N ALA A 217 -3.87 -6.39 21.17
CA ALA A 217 -2.89 -5.33 21.42
C ALA A 217 -1.58 -5.56 20.63
N ALA A 218 -1.08 -6.79 20.57
CA ALA A 218 0.12 -7.11 19.79
C ALA A 218 -0.06 -6.84 18.30
N VAL A 219 -1.21 -7.18 17.70
CA VAL A 219 -1.51 -6.85 16.29
C VAL A 219 -1.67 -5.34 16.10
N ALA A 220 -2.33 -4.65 17.04
CA ALA A 220 -2.53 -3.21 16.96
C ALA A 220 -1.21 -2.41 17.09
N SER A 221 -0.23 -2.92 17.84
CA SER A 221 1.09 -2.27 18.04
C SER A 221 1.93 -2.12 16.76
N LEU A 222 1.55 -2.79 15.67
CA LEU A 222 2.16 -2.59 14.35
C LEU A 222 1.79 -1.23 13.74
N PHE A 223 0.78 -0.56 14.31
CA PHE A 223 0.14 0.63 13.74
C PHE A 223 0.14 1.84 14.67
N ASP A 224 0.97 1.83 15.72
CA ASP A 224 1.12 2.97 16.63
C ASP A 224 1.47 4.26 15.87
N ALA A 225 1.11 5.42 16.42
CA ALA A 225 1.08 6.68 15.67
C ALA A 225 2.42 7.07 14.99
N GLY A 226 3.57 6.68 15.56
CA GLY A 226 4.90 6.95 15.01
C GLY A 226 5.50 5.80 14.23
N LEU A 227 6.44 6.12 13.33
CA LEU A 227 7.38 5.14 12.78
C LEU A 227 8.64 5.15 13.64
N GLY A 228 9.13 3.97 14.02
CA GLY A 228 10.47 3.86 14.57
C GLY A 228 11.53 4.27 13.53
N ALA A 229 12.74 4.61 13.99
CA ALA A 229 13.85 5.01 13.10
C ALA A 229 14.18 3.95 12.03
N ALA A 230 14.07 2.66 12.37
CA ALA A 230 14.28 1.57 11.43
C ALA A 230 13.18 1.55 10.34
N GLU A 231 11.91 1.70 10.74
CA GLU A 231 10.77 1.76 9.82
C GLU A 231 10.88 2.97 8.88
N ALA A 232 11.17 4.14 9.44
CA ALA A 232 11.32 5.37 8.67
C ALA A 232 12.42 5.24 7.60
N ARG A 233 13.61 4.77 7.99
CA ARG A 233 14.72 4.55 7.02
C ARG A 233 14.36 3.53 5.96
N PHE A 234 13.76 2.40 6.36
CA PHE A 234 13.39 1.33 5.45
C PHE A 234 12.38 1.82 4.40
N TYR A 235 11.28 2.44 4.86
CA TYR A 235 10.25 2.93 3.96
C TYR A 235 10.69 4.15 3.13
N GLN A 236 11.55 5.01 3.68
CA GLN A 236 12.15 6.10 2.91
C GLN A 236 12.94 5.55 1.72
N ARG A 237 13.78 4.53 1.94
CA ARG A 237 14.55 3.90 0.86
C ARG A 237 13.66 3.23 -0.19
N HIS A 238 12.68 2.45 0.24
CA HIS A 238 11.90 1.61 -0.68
C HIS A 238 10.74 2.35 -1.35
N LEU A 239 10.07 3.26 -0.63
CA LEU A 239 8.84 3.90 -1.09
C LEU A 239 9.09 5.34 -1.54
N VAL A 240 9.87 6.12 -0.79
CA VAL A 240 10.13 7.53 -1.11
C VAL A 240 11.22 7.65 -2.17
N GLN A 241 12.30 6.87 -2.07
CA GLN A 241 13.45 6.91 -2.98
C GLN A 241 13.34 5.95 -4.18
N GLY A 242 12.21 5.27 -4.35
CA GLY A 242 11.96 4.38 -5.50
C GLY A 242 12.48 2.95 -5.34
N GLY A 243 13.25 2.67 -4.28
CA GLY A 243 13.82 1.34 -4.02
C GLY A 243 14.98 0.96 -4.94
N PRO A 244 15.55 -0.25 -4.79
CA PRO A 244 16.76 -0.67 -5.52
C PRO A 244 16.56 -0.79 -7.03
N SER A 245 15.33 -0.97 -7.50
CA SER A 245 15.01 -1.07 -8.93
C SER A 245 14.83 0.28 -9.62
N ASP A 246 14.73 1.38 -8.84
CA ASP A 246 14.30 2.73 -9.23
C ASP A 246 14.02 2.92 -10.74
N PRO A 247 12.76 2.75 -11.18
CA PRO A 247 12.39 2.87 -12.58
C PRO A 247 12.42 4.32 -13.09
N THR A 248 12.70 5.29 -12.21
CA THR A 248 12.69 6.72 -12.52
C THR A 248 14.08 7.29 -12.78
N SER A 249 15.14 6.46 -12.71
CA SER A 249 16.53 6.86 -12.92
C SER A 249 16.95 8.02 -12.02
N GLY A 250 16.58 7.98 -10.74
CA GLY A 250 16.91 8.97 -9.72
C GLY A 250 15.94 10.15 -9.63
N ARG A 251 14.98 10.29 -10.56
CA ARG A 251 14.01 11.40 -10.52
C ARG A 251 13.20 11.38 -9.23
N GLN A 252 12.76 10.22 -8.77
CA GLN A 252 11.96 10.14 -7.55
C GLN A 252 12.72 10.62 -6.31
N VAL A 253 14.00 10.27 -6.19
CA VAL A 253 14.88 10.74 -5.10
C VAL A 253 15.02 12.25 -5.12
N ARG A 254 15.27 12.82 -6.30
CA ARG A 254 15.39 14.27 -6.46
C ARG A 254 14.06 14.97 -6.16
N PHE A 255 12.93 14.41 -6.61
CA PHE A 255 11.60 14.94 -6.31
C PHE A 255 11.35 14.95 -4.80
N ALA A 256 11.65 13.85 -4.12
CA ALA A 256 11.49 13.73 -2.68
C ALA A 256 12.36 14.73 -1.91
N ALA A 257 13.57 15.04 -2.37
CA ALA A 257 14.44 16.03 -1.75
C ALA A 257 13.86 17.45 -1.86
N ILE A 258 13.41 17.85 -3.06
CA ILE A 258 12.78 19.16 -3.29
C ILE A 258 11.49 19.28 -2.46
N LEU A 259 10.64 18.25 -2.52
CA LEU A 259 9.39 18.21 -1.77
C LEU A 259 9.63 18.28 -0.25
N GLY A 260 10.61 17.54 0.25
CA GLY A 260 10.95 17.53 1.68
C GLY A 260 11.40 18.89 2.20
N ALA A 261 12.20 19.63 1.43
CA ALA A 261 12.62 20.98 1.79
C ALA A 261 11.43 21.94 1.92
N ARG A 262 10.49 21.87 0.98
CA ARG A 262 9.30 22.75 0.98
C ARG A 262 8.25 22.38 2.02
N LEU A 263 8.07 21.10 2.29
CA LEU A 263 7.16 20.66 3.37
C LEU A 263 7.69 21.00 4.77
N ALA A 264 9.00 21.19 4.93
CA ALA A 264 9.57 21.71 6.17
C ALA A 264 9.24 23.20 6.40
N GLU A 265 9.01 23.96 5.32
CA GLU A 265 8.66 25.38 5.35
C GLU A 265 7.13 25.60 5.45
N SER A 266 6.32 24.64 4.99
CA SER A 266 4.86 24.68 5.03
C SER A 266 4.28 23.28 5.22
N GLU A 267 3.53 23.07 6.30
CA GLU A 267 2.90 21.77 6.61
C GLU A 267 1.84 21.32 5.59
N GLN A 268 1.35 22.24 4.74
CA GLN A 268 0.30 21.97 3.76
C GLN A 268 0.77 22.17 2.33
N LEU A 269 0.37 21.24 1.46
CA LEU A 269 0.44 21.40 0.01
C LEU A 269 -0.59 22.45 -0.42
N SER A 270 -0.12 23.63 -0.80
CA SER A 270 -0.91 24.72 -1.36
C SER A 270 -0.54 24.96 -2.83
N GLN A 271 -1.35 25.73 -3.56
CA GLN A 271 -0.99 26.15 -4.92
C GLN A 271 0.34 26.90 -4.97
N ALA A 272 0.64 27.70 -3.94
CA ALA A 272 1.92 28.40 -3.84
C ALA A 272 3.09 27.44 -3.66
N VAL A 273 2.95 26.42 -2.80
CA VAL A 273 3.97 25.37 -2.64
C VAL A 273 4.16 24.62 -3.95
N ILE A 274 3.08 24.26 -4.66
CA ILE A 274 3.17 23.58 -5.97
C ILE A 274 3.89 24.44 -7.01
N ALA A 275 3.58 25.75 -7.08
CA ALA A 275 4.26 26.67 -7.98
C ALA A 275 5.76 26.76 -7.66
N GLN A 276 6.11 26.81 -6.37
CA GLN A 276 7.50 26.81 -5.95
C GLN A 276 8.22 25.50 -6.28
N LEU A 277 7.57 24.35 -6.09
CA LEU A 277 8.12 23.04 -6.47
C LEU A 277 8.43 22.97 -7.98
N ALA A 278 7.57 23.57 -8.81
CA ALA A 278 7.83 23.65 -10.25
C ALA A 278 9.04 24.53 -10.56
N ALA A 279 9.17 25.69 -9.90
CA ALA A 279 10.31 26.58 -10.06
C ALA A 279 11.63 25.90 -9.64
N ASP A 280 11.64 25.23 -8.49
CA ASP A 280 12.82 24.50 -7.99
C ASP A 280 13.23 23.35 -8.93
N ALA A 281 12.26 22.68 -9.56
CA ALA A 281 12.54 21.63 -10.54
C ALA A 281 13.17 22.21 -11.81
N ASP A 282 12.69 23.36 -12.29
CA ASP A 282 13.27 24.04 -13.46
C ASP A 282 14.71 24.51 -13.17
N GLU A 283 14.96 25.12 -12.01
CA GLU A 283 16.31 25.51 -11.56
C GLU A 283 17.24 24.29 -11.40
N GLY A 284 16.68 23.15 -10.96
CA GLY A 284 17.39 21.88 -10.83
C GLY A 284 17.67 21.15 -12.16
N GLY A 285 17.34 21.75 -13.31
CA GLY A 285 17.63 21.18 -14.64
C GLY A 285 16.70 20.05 -15.06
N TRP A 286 15.46 20.03 -14.60
CA TRP A 286 14.47 19.00 -14.97
C TRP A 286 13.78 19.26 -16.32
N GLY A 287 13.91 20.48 -16.86
CA GLY A 287 13.32 20.90 -18.12
C GLY A 287 14.13 20.55 -19.38
N THR A 288 15.29 19.89 -19.24
CA THR A 288 16.18 19.46 -20.34
C THR A 288 16.29 17.95 -20.42
#